data_AF-A0A3P1UR98-F1
#
_entry.id   AF-A0A3P1UR98-F1
#
_cell.length_a   1.000
_cell.length_b   1.000
_cell.length_c   1.000
_cell.angle_alpha   90.00
_cell.angle_beta   90.00
_cell.angle_gamma   90.00
#
_symmetry.space_group_name_H-M   'P 1'
#
loop_
_entity.id
_entity.type
_entity.pdbx_description
1 polymer ?
#
loop_
_entity_poly.entity_id
_entity_poly.type
_entity_poly.pdbx_seq_one_letter_code
_entity_poly.pdbx_strand_id
1 'polypeptide(L)'
;MRFGFGLSALKEQYPDVGAHYLRMPHAEKGMAVGLFGGSFNPPHGGHALVAEIAIRRLKLDQLWWMVTPGNPLKDRRELAPLAERLRWSEEIASDPRIKVTALEAAFNVRYTADTLALIRDANPGVHFVWVMGADNLASFHRWQRWREIANNFPIAVIDRPGSTLAYLSSRMAQTFSHSRLDEQYAPTLARRTPPAWTFIHGPRSSLSSSAIRKSGTRS
;
A
#
# COMPACT_ATOMS: atom_id res chain seq x y z
N MET A 1 10.07 -13.03 18.28
CA MET A 1 10.86 -11.78 18.16
C MET A 1 9.90 -10.62 18.36
N ARG A 2 9.93 -9.92 19.51
CA ARG A 2 9.03 -8.77 19.80
C ARG A 2 9.77 -7.47 19.46
N PHE A 3 9.54 -6.90 18.29
CA PHE A 3 10.06 -5.58 17.89
C PHE A 3 8.94 -4.55 17.69
N GLY A 4 7.89 -4.60 18.51
CA GLY A 4 6.93 -3.49 18.63
C GLY A 4 7.24 -2.66 19.86
N PHE A 5 7.04 -1.35 19.80
CA PHE A 5 6.98 -0.56 21.03
C PHE A 5 5.92 -1.14 21.98
N GLY A 6 6.18 -1.11 23.29
CA GLY A 6 5.15 -1.41 24.29
C GLY A 6 3.92 -0.52 24.08
N LEU A 7 2.72 -1.05 24.37
CA LEU A 7 1.45 -0.34 24.15
C LEU A 7 1.41 1.04 24.84
N SER A 8 2.17 1.23 25.93
CA SER A 8 2.36 2.49 26.64
C SER A 8 3.14 3.53 25.81
N ALA A 9 4.28 3.15 25.24
CA ALA A 9 5.12 4.05 24.43
C ALA A 9 4.44 4.48 23.12
N LEU A 10 3.60 3.61 22.54
CA LEU A 10 2.80 3.97 21.36
C LEU A 10 1.70 4.98 21.65
N LYS A 11 1.07 4.91 22.84
CA LYS A 11 0.07 5.90 23.27
C LYS A 11 0.69 7.27 23.54
N GLU A 12 1.95 7.32 23.96
CA GLU A 12 2.66 8.59 24.15
C GLU A 12 3.00 9.24 22.79
N GLN A 13 3.42 8.45 21.80
CA GLN A 13 3.77 8.98 20.48
C GLN A 13 2.56 9.26 19.57
N TYR A 14 1.47 8.50 19.72
CA TYR A 14 0.25 8.60 18.91
C TYR A 14 -1.01 8.56 19.80
N PRO A 15 -1.23 9.57 20.66
CA PRO A 15 -2.30 9.56 21.67
C PRO A 15 -3.70 9.49 21.06
N ASP A 16 -3.89 10.09 19.88
CA ASP A 16 -5.20 10.17 19.21
C ASP A 16 -5.46 9.00 18.25
N VAL A 17 -4.53 8.06 18.11
CA VAL A 17 -4.67 6.92 17.21
C VAL A 17 -5.21 5.71 17.97
N GLY A 18 -6.39 5.23 17.55
CA GLY A 18 -7.01 4.04 18.12
C GLY A 18 -6.06 2.82 18.10
N ALA A 19 -5.95 2.11 19.22
CA ALA A 19 -5.00 1.01 19.38
C ALA A 19 -5.22 -0.17 18.41
N HIS A 20 -6.37 -0.24 17.74
CA HIS A 20 -6.64 -1.24 16.69
C HIS A 20 -5.89 -0.91 15.39
N TYR A 21 -5.67 0.37 15.08
CA TYR A 21 -4.86 0.79 13.93
C TYR A 21 -3.37 0.50 14.10
N LEU A 22 -2.87 0.52 15.34
CA LEU A 22 -1.46 0.33 15.68
C LEU A 22 -1.06 -1.14 15.83
N ARG A 23 -1.84 -2.06 15.25
CA ARG A 23 -1.56 -3.49 15.26
C ARG A 23 -1.46 -3.99 13.83
N MET A 24 -0.65 -5.02 13.65
CA MET A 24 -0.66 -5.78 12.43
C MET A 24 -2.02 -6.48 12.30
N PRO A 25 -2.74 -6.31 11.18
CA PRO A 25 -3.98 -7.05 10.98
C PRO A 25 -3.71 -8.56 10.99
N HIS A 26 -4.71 -9.34 11.38
CA HIS A 26 -4.58 -10.78 11.45
C HIS A 26 -4.68 -11.40 10.05
N ALA A 27 -3.71 -12.25 9.69
CA ALA A 27 -3.73 -13.07 8.48
C ALA A 27 -3.31 -14.51 8.79
N GLU A 28 -4.00 -15.46 8.16
CA GLU A 28 -3.77 -16.89 8.33
C GLU A 28 -2.87 -17.46 7.24
N LYS A 29 -2.10 -18.50 7.60
CA LYS A 29 -1.27 -19.23 6.65
C LYS A 29 -2.09 -19.67 5.43
N GLY A 30 -1.56 -19.41 4.23
CA GLY A 30 -2.18 -19.74 2.96
C GLY A 30 -3.02 -18.62 2.35
N MET A 31 -3.36 -17.57 3.11
CA MET A 31 -4.07 -16.39 2.61
C MET A 31 -3.24 -15.60 1.59
N ALA A 32 -3.90 -15.02 0.61
CA ALA A 32 -3.37 -13.99 -0.29
C ALA A 32 -3.75 -12.60 0.23
N VAL A 33 -2.75 -11.79 0.58
CA VAL A 33 -2.95 -10.47 1.19
C VAL A 33 -2.28 -9.37 0.37
N GLY A 34 -3.06 -8.39 -0.05
CA GLY A 34 -2.55 -7.18 -0.70
C GLY A 34 -2.06 -6.18 0.34
N LEU A 35 -0.88 -5.59 0.13
CA LEU A 35 -0.29 -4.55 0.97
C LEU A 35 -0.36 -3.24 0.18
N PHE A 36 -1.29 -2.36 0.55
CA PHE A 36 -1.53 -1.10 -0.14
C PHE A 36 -1.11 0.07 0.75
N GLY A 37 0.14 0.52 0.58
CA GLY A 37 0.69 1.60 1.40
C GLY A 37 0.64 2.97 0.74
N GLY A 38 0.40 4.01 1.55
CA GLY A 38 0.34 5.39 1.07
C GLY A 38 0.14 6.40 2.20
N SER A 39 0.31 7.68 1.87
CA SER A 39 0.02 8.77 2.80
C SER A 39 -1.48 9.02 2.95
N PHE A 40 -2.26 8.82 1.88
CA PHE A 40 -3.72 9.01 1.88
C PHE A 40 -4.11 10.36 2.51
N ASN A 41 -3.65 11.45 1.88
CA ASN A 41 -3.75 12.79 2.44
C ASN A 41 -4.43 13.79 1.47
N PRO A 42 -5.78 13.81 1.40
CA PRO A 42 -6.70 12.85 2.01
C PRO A 42 -6.87 11.57 1.17
N PRO A 43 -7.45 10.48 1.73
CA PRO A 43 -7.95 9.39 0.92
C PRO A 43 -9.09 9.88 0.00
N HIS A 44 -9.38 9.14 -1.08
CA HIS A 44 -10.40 9.52 -2.06
C HIS A 44 -10.82 8.31 -2.91
N GLY A 45 -11.87 8.47 -3.73
CA GLY A 45 -12.44 7.40 -4.56
C GLY A 45 -11.42 6.65 -5.44
N GLY A 46 -10.42 7.34 -6.00
CA GLY A 46 -9.31 6.68 -6.70
C GLY A 46 -8.52 5.66 -5.86
N HIS A 47 -8.32 5.90 -4.56
CA HIS A 47 -7.68 4.92 -3.68
C HIS A 47 -8.61 3.73 -3.39
N ALA A 48 -9.90 3.99 -3.16
CA ALA A 48 -10.90 2.94 -2.96
C ALA A 48 -11.00 2.03 -4.20
N LEU A 49 -10.98 2.63 -5.39
CA LEU A 49 -10.97 1.88 -6.65
C LEU A 49 -9.73 1.00 -6.81
N VAL A 50 -8.54 1.50 -6.44
CA VAL A 50 -7.31 0.68 -6.42
C VAL A 50 -7.46 -0.52 -5.49
N ALA A 51 -7.98 -0.32 -4.27
CA ALA A 51 -8.21 -1.41 -3.32
C ALA A 51 -9.23 -2.44 -3.86
N GLU A 52 -10.35 -1.98 -4.42
CA GLU A 52 -11.40 -2.82 -5.00
C GLU A 52 -10.89 -3.65 -6.19
N ILE A 53 -10.14 -3.04 -7.10
CA ILE A 53 -9.51 -3.72 -8.23
C ILE A 53 -8.50 -4.76 -7.74
N ALA A 54 -7.64 -4.40 -6.79
CA ALA A 54 -6.64 -5.32 -6.24
C ALA A 54 -7.30 -6.57 -5.66
N ILE A 55 -8.30 -6.39 -4.79
CA ILE A 55 -9.04 -7.49 -4.17
C ILE A 55 -9.63 -8.43 -5.23
N ARG A 56 -10.34 -7.89 -6.23
CA ARG A 56 -11.00 -8.71 -7.25
C ARG A 56 -10.02 -9.37 -8.22
N ARG A 57 -9.09 -8.60 -8.78
CA ARG A 57 -8.21 -9.05 -9.88
C ARG A 57 -7.10 -9.96 -9.41
N LEU A 58 -6.63 -9.79 -8.17
CA LEU A 58 -5.62 -10.66 -7.56
C LEU A 58 -6.23 -11.81 -6.75
N LYS A 59 -7.57 -11.87 -6.62
CA LYS A 59 -8.29 -12.81 -5.75
C LYS A 59 -7.76 -12.80 -4.31
N LEU A 60 -7.66 -11.62 -3.72
CA LEU A 60 -7.16 -11.47 -2.35
C LEU A 60 -8.20 -11.91 -1.33
N ASP A 61 -7.73 -12.57 -0.27
CA ASP A 61 -8.50 -12.83 0.94
C ASP A 61 -8.63 -11.56 1.78
N GLN A 62 -7.57 -10.74 1.81
CA GLN A 62 -7.57 -9.44 2.48
C GLN A 62 -6.73 -8.40 1.73
N LEU A 63 -7.02 -7.12 1.98
CA LEU A 63 -6.14 -6.02 1.61
C LEU A 63 -5.85 -5.16 2.84
N TRP A 64 -4.57 -4.98 3.16
CA TRP A 64 -4.14 -4.10 4.22
C TRP A 64 -3.89 -2.70 3.64
N TRP A 65 -4.76 -1.77 4.01
CA TRP A 65 -4.64 -0.37 3.64
C TRP A 65 -3.75 0.33 4.68
N MET A 66 -2.47 0.46 4.35
CA MET A 66 -1.44 0.88 5.30
C MET A 66 -1.20 2.39 5.22
N VAL A 67 -1.77 3.14 6.16
CA VAL A 67 -1.63 4.59 6.24
C VAL A 67 -0.33 4.93 6.95
N THR A 68 0.63 5.51 6.21
CA THR A 68 1.95 5.84 6.78
C THR A 68 1.87 7.02 7.76
N PRO A 69 2.64 7.04 8.88
CA PRO A 69 2.80 8.22 9.72
C PRO A 69 3.51 9.38 9.00
N GLY A 70 4.11 9.10 7.83
CA GLY A 70 4.87 10.05 7.02
C GLY A 70 6.37 9.92 7.28
N ASN A 71 7.19 10.32 6.29
CA ASN A 71 8.64 10.33 6.46
C ASN A 71 9.03 11.45 7.45
N PRO A 72 9.67 11.14 8.60
CA PRO A 72 10.08 12.16 9.57
C PRO A 72 11.12 13.14 9.03
N LEU A 73 11.77 12.82 7.91
CA LEU A 73 12.75 13.68 7.22
C LEU A 73 12.12 14.62 6.17
N LYS A 74 10.80 14.58 5.96
CA LYS A 74 10.08 15.46 5.04
C LYS A 74 9.24 16.48 5.80
N ASP A 75 8.94 17.60 5.17
CA ASP A 75 8.00 18.58 5.73
C ASP A 75 6.62 17.94 5.92
N ARG A 76 6.16 17.90 7.17
CA ARG A 76 4.86 17.31 7.55
C ARG A 76 3.77 18.36 7.65
N ARG A 77 4.05 19.64 7.37
CA ARG A 77 3.06 20.73 7.47
C ARG A 77 1.83 20.50 6.57
N GLU A 78 2.00 19.79 5.47
CA GLU A 78 0.89 19.45 4.56
C GLU A 78 0.16 18.15 4.93
N LEU A 79 0.68 17.34 5.87
CA LEU A 79 0.08 16.07 6.28
C LEU A 79 -1.00 16.31 7.34
N ALA A 80 -2.24 15.95 7.03
CA ALA A 80 -3.30 15.86 8.02
C ALA A 80 -2.93 14.86 9.13
N PRO A 81 -3.46 15.05 10.36
CA PRO A 81 -3.21 14.13 11.48
C PRO A 81 -3.42 12.67 11.09
N LEU A 82 -2.56 11.77 11.59
CA LEU A 82 -2.63 10.34 11.26
C LEU A 82 -4.00 9.74 11.61
N ALA A 83 -4.55 10.10 12.77
CA ALA A 83 -5.88 9.66 13.20
C ALA A 83 -6.99 10.06 12.22
N GLU A 84 -6.92 11.27 11.65
CA GLU A 84 -7.90 11.72 10.66
C GLU A 84 -7.78 10.96 9.35
N ARG A 85 -6.55 10.78 8.84
CA ARG A 85 -6.32 10.02 7.59
C ARG A 85 -6.75 8.57 7.71
N LEU A 86 -6.58 7.95 8.88
CA LEU A 86 -7.08 6.61 9.19
C LEU A 86 -8.61 6.58 9.15
N ARG A 87 -9.27 7.48 9.89
CA ARG A 87 -10.74 7.56 9.93
C ARG A 87 -11.33 7.77 8.53
N TRP A 88 -10.81 8.72 7.77
CA TRP A 88 -11.27 8.96 6.39
C TRP A 88 -10.99 7.78 5.45
N SER A 89 -9.93 6.99 5.70
CA SER A 89 -9.66 5.80 4.91
C SER A 89 -10.67 4.70 5.22
N GLU A 90 -11.07 4.54 6.49
CA GLU A 90 -12.16 3.63 6.88
C GLU A 90 -13.49 4.02 6.24
N GLU A 91 -13.83 5.31 6.28
CA GLU A 91 -15.10 5.84 5.77
C GLU A 91 -15.31 5.50 4.28
N ILE A 92 -14.23 5.42 3.49
CA ILE A 92 -14.30 5.07 2.07
C ILE A 92 -13.98 3.61 1.76
N ALA A 93 -13.55 2.82 2.75
CA ALA A 93 -13.24 1.40 2.61
C ALA A 93 -14.51 0.56 2.82
N SER A 94 -15.26 0.34 1.75
CA SER A 94 -16.56 -0.36 1.82
C SER A 94 -16.49 -1.89 1.90
N ASP A 95 -15.38 -2.50 1.50
CA ASP A 95 -15.22 -3.96 1.49
C ASP A 95 -14.65 -4.47 2.83
N PRO A 96 -15.32 -5.40 3.53
CA PRO A 96 -14.87 -5.90 4.84
C PRO A 96 -13.52 -6.64 4.81
N ARG A 97 -13.03 -7.03 3.62
CA ARG A 97 -11.69 -7.61 3.44
C ARG A 97 -10.59 -6.54 3.53
N ILE A 98 -10.94 -5.26 3.42
CA ILE A 98 -10.01 -4.16 3.64
C ILE A 98 -9.78 -3.99 5.14
N LYS A 99 -8.52 -3.96 5.55
CA LYS A 99 -8.07 -3.69 6.91
C LYS A 99 -7.21 -2.43 6.89
N VAL A 100 -7.75 -1.31 7.35
CA VAL A 100 -6.98 -0.09 7.49
C VAL A 100 -6.09 -0.19 8.72
N THR A 101 -4.83 0.19 8.57
CA THR A 101 -3.83 0.05 9.63
C THR A 101 -2.77 1.13 9.53
N ALA A 102 -2.20 1.51 10.67
CA ALA A 102 -0.99 2.31 10.80
C ALA A 102 0.13 1.49 11.47
N LEU A 103 0.27 0.20 11.13
CA LEU A 103 1.30 -0.66 11.71
C LEU A 103 2.70 -0.03 11.63
N GLU A 104 3.01 0.75 10.60
CA GLU A 104 4.31 1.43 10.49
C GLU A 104 4.62 2.33 11.68
N ALA A 105 3.60 2.98 12.25
CA ALA A 105 3.70 3.79 13.44
C ALA A 105 4.04 2.94 14.69
N ALA A 106 3.52 1.70 14.75
CA ALA A 106 3.73 0.79 15.87
C ALA A 106 5.15 0.20 15.94
N PHE A 107 5.76 0.01 14.77
CA PHE A 107 7.08 -0.60 14.61
C PHE A 107 8.18 0.45 14.29
N ASN A 108 7.82 1.73 14.18
CA ASN A 108 8.72 2.86 13.87
C ASN A 108 9.63 2.59 12.65
N VAL A 109 9.05 1.95 11.64
CA VAL A 109 9.72 1.66 10.36
C VAL A 109 9.60 2.89 9.45
N ARG A 110 10.71 3.26 8.80
CA ARG A 110 10.80 4.48 7.98
C ARG A 110 10.73 4.20 6.48
N TYR A 111 11.10 3.00 6.07
CA TYR A 111 11.22 2.62 4.67
C TYR A 111 10.33 1.42 4.38
N THR A 112 9.67 1.44 3.23
CA THR A 112 8.77 0.37 2.81
C THR A 112 9.46 -0.99 2.78
N ALA A 113 10.75 -1.07 2.42
CA ALA A 113 11.49 -2.32 2.46
C ALA A 113 11.57 -2.94 3.87
N ASP A 114 11.74 -2.13 4.92
CA ASP A 114 11.74 -2.61 6.31
C ASP A 114 10.33 -3.02 6.75
N THR A 115 9.31 -2.22 6.40
CA THR A 115 7.90 -2.56 6.66
C THR A 115 7.55 -3.92 6.07
N LEU A 116 7.94 -4.15 4.81
CA LEU A 116 7.63 -5.37 4.08
C LEU A 116 8.38 -6.58 4.66
N ALA A 117 9.68 -6.46 4.96
CA ALA A 117 10.44 -7.52 5.60
C ALA A 117 9.81 -7.93 6.94
N LEU A 118 9.47 -6.95 7.79
CA LEU A 118 8.78 -7.18 9.05
C LEU A 118 7.45 -7.93 8.87
N ILE A 119 6.61 -7.50 7.92
CA ILE A 119 5.31 -8.14 7.66
C ILE A 119 5.50 -9.60 7.24
N ARG A 120 6.41 -9.88 6.31
CA ARG A 120 6.68 -11.26 5.86
C ARG A 120 7.18 -12.13 7.01
N ASP A 121 8.15 -11.65 7.77
CA ASP A 121 8.80 -12.43 8.81
C ASP A 121 7.85 -12.71 10.00
N ALA A 122 6.89 -11.81 10.25
CA ALA A 122 5.85 -11.99 11.26
C ALA A 122 4.70 -12.92 10.85
N ASN A 123 4.53 -13.21 9.55
CA ASN A 123 3.40 -13.97 9.02
C ASN A 123 3.87 -15.13 8.12
N PRO A 124 4.53 -16.15 8.70
CA PRO A 124 5.06 -17.26 7.91
C PRO A 124 3.95 -18.02 7.17
N GLY A 125 4.12 -18.14 5.85
CA GLY A 125 3.20 -18.86 4.98
C GLY A 125 1.99 -18.05 4.50
N VAL A 126 1.93 -16.75 4.77
CA VAL A 126 1.00 -15.82 4.10
C VAL A 126 1.62 -15.36 2.77
N HIS A 127 0.79 -15.23 1.74
CA HIS A 127 1.19 -14.80 0.40
C HIS A 127 0.91 -13.32 0.20
N PHE A 128 1.94 -12.49 0.36
CA PHE A 128 1.78 -11.04 0.23
C PHE A 128 2.00 -10.55 -1.21
N VAL A 129 1.28 -9.51 -1.60
CA VAL A 129 1.49 -8.75 -2.84
C VAL A 129 1.60 -7.27 -2.48
N TRP A 130 2.64 -6.59 -2.94
CA TRP A 130 2.68 -5.13 -2.85
C TRP A 130 1.77 -4.51 -3.91
N VAL A 131 0.80 -3.69 -3.48
CA VAL A 131 -0.17 -3.02 -4.35
C VAL A 131 0.15 -1.53 -4.38
N MET A 132 0.23 -0.95 -5.59
CA MET A 132 0.40 0.49 -5.75
C MET A 132 -0.28 1.02 -7.01
N GLY A 133 -0.56 2.32 -7.04
CA GLY A 133 -1.00 3.01 -8.26
C GLY A 133 0.14 3.22 -9.26
N ALA A 134 -0.20 3.39 -10.54
CA ALA A 134 0.76 3.67 -11.62
C ALA A 134 1.56 4.98 -11.43
N ASP A 135 1.02 5.94 -10.68
CA ASP A 135 1.74 7.15 -10.28
C ASP A 135 2.93 6.88 -9.35
N ASN A 136 2.79 5.92 -8.42
CA ASN A 136 3.89 5.49 -7.56
C ASN A 136 4.98 4.77 -8.36
N LEU A 137 4.60 3.98 -9.37
CA LEU A 137 5.54 3.22 -10.20
C LEU A 137 6.59 4.13 -10.87
N ALA A 138 6.19 5.30 -11.36
CA ALA A 138 7.10 6.25 -12.01
C ALA A 138 8.28 6.66 -11.10
N SER A 139 8.04 6.77 -9.79
CA SER A 139 9.05 7.16 -8.81
C SER A 139 9.60 6.01 -7.96
N PHE A 140 9.09 4.78 -8.15
CA PHE A 140 9.44 3.62 -7.32
C PHE A 140 10.94 3.32 -7.28
N HIS A 141 11.66 3.55 -8.39
CA HIS A 141 13.11 3.39 -8.47
C HIS A 141 13.92 4.33 -7.56
N ARG A 142 13.27 5.34 -6.96
CA ARG A 142 13.86 6.26 -5.98
C ARG A 142 13.62 5.79 -4.54
N TRP A 143 12.84 4.73 -4.34
CA TRP A 143 12.58 4.19 -3.01
C TRP A 143 13.85 3.47 -2.51
N GLN A 144 14.10 3.58 -1.21
CA GLN A 144 15.23 2.92 -0.59
C GLN A 144 15.09 1.40 -0.77
N ARG A 145 16.14 0.75 -1.30
CA ARG A 145 16.17 -0.70 -1.58
C ARG A 145 14.99 -1.16 -2.46
N TRP A 146 14.53 -0.35 -3.42
CA TRP A 146 13.43 -0.71 -4.32
C TRP A 146 13.63 -2.04 -5.08
N ARG A 147 14.89 -2.40 -5.40
CA ARG A 147 15.22 -3.69 -6.02
C ARG A 147 15.01 -4.86 -5.05
N GLU A 148 15.33 -4.67 -3.77
CA GLU A 148 15.05 -5.67 -2.74
C GLU A 148 13.55 -5.89 -2.59
N ILE A 149 12.75 -4.82 -2.61
CA ILE A 149 11.28 -4.92 -2.60
C ILE A 149 10.81 -5.79 -3.77
N ALA A 150 11.22 -5.45 -4.99
CA ALA A 150 10.81 -6.19 -6.19
C ALA A 150 11.29 -7.64 -6.23
N ASN A 151 12.47 -7.93 -5.66
CA ASN A 151 13.02 -9.29 -5.57
C ASN A 151 12.44 -10.12 -4.42
N ASN A 152 11.70 -9.52 -3.48
CA ASN A 152 11.14 -10.22 -2.32
C ASN A 152 9.61 -10.26 -2.29
N PHE A 153 8.93 -9.44 -3.10
CA PHE A 153 7.47 -9.35 -3.14
C PHE A 153 6.98 -9.32 -4.59
N PRO A 154 5.89 -10.05 -4.90
CA PRO A 154 5.14 -9.79 -6.11
C PRO A 154 4.54 -8.38 -6.06
N ILE A 155 4.48 -7.70 -7.20
CA ILE A 155 4.01 -6.31 -7.29
C ILE A 155 2.82 -6.20 -8.24
N ALA A 156 1.71 -5.67 -7.76
CA ALA A 156 0.56 -5.29 -8.58
C ALA A 156 0.53 -3.76 -8.75
N VAL A 157 0.63 -3.31 -9.99
CA VAL A 157 0.48 -1.90 -10.34
C VAL A 157 -0.89 -1.70 -10.95
N ILE A 158 -1.70 -0.81 -10.37
CA ILE A 158 -3.06 -0.52 -10.84
C ILE A 158 -3.05 0.81 -11.58
N ASP A 159 -3.53 0.79 -12.82
CA ASP A 159 -3.58 1.98 -13.65
C ASP A 159 -4.55 3.02 -13.10
N ARG A 160 -4.25 4.29 -13.37
CA ARG A 160 -5.14 5.42 -13.19
C ARG A 160 -5.12 6.30 -14.44
N PRO A 161 -6.21 6.97 -14.80
CA PRO A 161 -6.23 7.97 -15.86
C PRO A 161 -5.10 8.99 -15.74
N GLY A 162 -4.45 9.26 -16.86
CA GLY A 162 -3.33 10.20 -16.95
C GLY A 162 -1.96 9.58 -16.72
N SER A 163 -1.86 8.31 -16.29
CA SER A 163 -0.58 7.61 -16.06
C SER A 163 -0.31 6.39 -16.97
N THR A 164 -1.24 6.05 -17.86
CA THR A 164 -1.18 4.82 -18.69
C THR A 164 0.06 4.71 -19.58
N LEU A 165 0.66 5.82 -20.04
CA LEU A 165 1.91 5.78 -20.84
C LEU A 165 3.18 5.88 -19.98
N ALA A 166 3.06 6.38 -18.75
CA ALA A 166 4.20 6.61 -17.86
C ALA A 166 4.79 5.30 -17.30
N TYR A 167 4.04 4.19 -17.30
CA TYR A 167 4.57 2.92 -16.81
C TYR A 167 5.63 2.33 -17.74
N LEU A 168 5.48 2.51 -19.06
CA LEU A 168 6.39 1.96 -20.09
C LEU A 168 7.82 2.50 -19.96
N SER A 169 7.96 3.75 -19.48
CA SER A 169 9.27 4.37 -19.25
C SER A 169 9.79 4.21 -17.82
N SER A 170 9.04 3.58 -16.92
CA SER A 170 9.47 3.43 -15.54
C SER A 170 10.69 2.51 -15.43
N ARG A 171 11.69 2.91 -14.63
CA ARG A 171 12.92 2.12 -14.44
C ARG A 171 12.64 0.75 -13.83
N MET A 172 11.58 0.61 -13.03
CA MET A 172 11.14 -0.68 -12.49
C MET A 172 10.62 -1.60 -13.60
N ALA A 173 9.72 -1.11 -14.46
CA ALA A 173 9.18 -1.90 -15.56
C ALA A 173 10.28 -2.34 -16.55
N GLN A 174 11.26 -1.48 -16.83
CA GLN A 174 12.40 -1.82 -17.68
C GLN A 174 13.33 -2.85 -17.03
N THR A 175 13.69 -2.65 -15.75
CA THR A 175 14.62 -3.53 -15.04
C THR A 175 14.03 -4.94 -14.84
N PHE A 176 12.74 -5.03 -14.59
CA PHE A 176 12.05 -6.28 -14.27
C PHE A 176 11.13 -6.76 -15.40
N SER A 177 11.34 -6.29 -16.64
CA SER A 177 10.49 -6.62 -17.81
C SER A 177 10.33 -8.13 -18.03
N HIS A 178 11.40 -8.89 -17.82
CA HIS A 178 11.44 -10.37 -17.94
C HIS A 178 10.54 -11.10 -16.92
N SER A 179 10.11 -10.42 -15.86
CA SER A 179 9.26 -10.97 -14.79
C SER A 179 7.83 -10.42 -14.82
N ARG A 180 7.49 -9.66 -15.86
CA ARG A 180 6.14 -9.14 -16.06
C ARG A 180 5.21 -10.29 -16.44
N LEU A 181 4.07 -10.35 -15.75
CA LEU A 181 2.95 -11.20 -16.08
C LEU A 181 1.88 -10.40 -16.80
N ASP A 182 1.28 -11.01 -17.82
CA ASP A 182 0.07 -10.47 -18.43
C ASP A 182 -1.05 -10.35 -17.40
N GLU A 183 -1.93 -9.39 -17.63
CA GLU A 183 -3.02 -9.08 -16.69
C GLU A 183 -3.93 -10.28 -16.44
N GLN A 184 -4.12 -11.17 -17.42
CA GLN A 184 -4.89 -12.40 -17.26
C GLN A 184 -4.37 -13.33 -16.16
N TYR A 185 -3.08 -13.24 -15.82
CA TYR A 185 -2.44 -14.03 -14.76
C TYR A 185 -2.43 -13.33 -13.40
N ALA A 186 -3.00 -12.12 -13.30
CA ALA A 186 -3.12 -11.37 -12.05
C ALA A 186 -3.70 -12.21 -10.87
N PRO A 187 -4.72 -13.09 -11.07
CA PRO A 187 -5.24 -13.94 -9.99
C PRO A 187 -4.22 -14.91 -9.37
N THR A 188 -3.09 -15.17 -10.04
CA THR A 188 -2.04 -16.09 -9.55
C THR A 188 -0.88 -15.37 -8.89
N LEU A 189 -0.82 -14.04 -8.99
CA LEU A 189 0.37 -13.23 -8.68
C LEU A 189 0.88 -13.44 -7.24
N ALA A 190 -0.02 -13.51 -6.25
CA ALA A 190 0.35 -13.69 -4.84
C ALA A 190 1.17 -14.95 -4.58
N ARG A 191 1.01 -15.99 -5.41
CA ARG A 191 1.68 -17.28 -5.25
C ARG A 191 2.89 -17.44 -6.18
N ARG A 192 3.29 -16.38 -6.89
CA ARG A 192 4.47 -16.39 -7.77
C ARG A 192 5.73 -16.08 -6.97
N THR A 193 6.83 -16.73 -7.34
CA THR A 193 8.15 -16.41 -6.81
C THR A 193 8.58 -15.03 -7.34
N PRO A 194 8.93 -14.07 -6.46
CA PRO A 194 9.49 -12.80 -6.88
C PRO A 194 10.87 -12.96 -7.53
N PRO A 195 11.27 -12.06 -8.45
CA PRO A 195 10.47 -10.94 -8.95
C PRO A 195 9.32 -11.43 -9.82
N ALA A 196 8.14 -10.86 -9.60
CA ALA A 196 6.94 -11.10 -10.39
C ALA A 196 6.06 -9.86 -10.29
N TRP A 197 5.59 -9.33 -11.40
CA TRP A 197 4.72 -8.16 -11.35
C TRP A 197 3.73 -8.11 -12.49
N THR A 198 2.63 -7.40 -12.30
CA THR A 198 1.61 -7.21 -13.33
C THR A 198 1.12 -5.77 -13.32
N PHE A 199 0.65 -5.31 -14.47
CA PHE A 199 0.01 -4.01 -14.63
C PHE A 199 -1.46 -4.26 -14.96
N ILE A 200 -2.35 -3.79 -14.09
CA ILE A 200 -3.79 -4.02 -14.16
C ILE A 200 -4.47 -2.74 -14.62
N HIS A 201 -5.17 -2.80 -15.74
CA HIS A 201 -5.91 -1.65 -16.25
C HIS A 201 -7.18 -1.42 -15.42
N GLY A 202 -7.34 -0.21 -14.91
CA GLY A 202 -8.53 0.21 -14.16
C GLY A 202 -9.57 0.93 -15.05
N PRO A 203 -10.83 1.06 -14.58
CA PRO A 203 -11.78 2.00 -15.16
C PRO A 203 -11.23 3.42 -15.09
N ARG A 204 -11.54 4.26 -16.09
CA ARG A 204 -11.03 5.63 -16.11
C ARG A 204 -11.72 6.53 -15.06
N SER A 205 -11.17 6.67 -13.85
CA SER A 205 -11.55 7.71 -12.85
C SER A 205 -10.56 8.89 -12.76
N SER A 206 -11.02 10.14 -12.84
CA SER A 206 -10.18 11.35 -12.91
C SER A 206 -9.73 11.96 -11.55
N LEU A 207 -10.01 11.30 -10.42
CA LEU A 207 -9.80 11.88 -9.09
C LEU A 207 -8.35 11.72 -8.57
N SER A 208 -7.77 12.78 -7.98
CA SER A 208 -6.46 12.75 -7.31
C SER A 208 -6.43 13.58 -6.01
N SER A 209 -5.62 13.19 -5.03
CA SER A 209 -5.59 13.86 -3.72
C SER A 209 -5.03 15.27 -3.80
N SER A 210 -4.06 15.50 -4.69
CA SER A 210 -3.53 16.85 -4.96
C SER A 210 -4.58 17.79 -5.55
N ALA A 211 -5.53 17.27 -6.34
CA ALA A 211 -6.64 18.07 -6.85
C ALA A 211 -7.65 18.42 -5.74
N ILE A 212 -7.97 17.45 -4.87
CA ILE A 212 -8.89 17.66 -3.73
C ILE A 212 -8.33 18.71 -2.74
N ARG A 213 -7.03 18.68 -2.44
CA ARG A 213 -6.41 19.71 -1.59
C ARG A 213 -6.55 21.13 -2.17
N LYS A 214 -6.56 21.26 -3.49
CA LYS A 214 -6.71 22.55 -4.19
C LYS A 214 -8.17 23.02 -4.28
N SER A 215 -9.13 22.11 -4.29
CA SER A 215 -10.56 22.45 -4.47
C SER A 215 -11.31 22.67 -3.15
N GLY A 216 -10.76 22.28 -2.00
CA GLY A 216 -11.39 22.44 -0.68
C GLY A 216 -12.65 21.59 -0.47
N THR A 217 -13.05 20.79 -1.47
CA THR A 217 -14.29 20.00 -1.47
C THR A 217 -13.98 18.56 -1.03
N ARG A 218 -14.52 18.14 0.12
CA ARG A 218 -14.53 16.73 0.52
C ARG A 218 -15.62 16.04 -0.30
N SER A 219 -15.26 15.02 -1.09
CA SER A 219 -16.19 14.17 -1.85
C SER A 219 -16.64 13.00 -1.01
#